data_AF-A0A0F9LDW6-F1
#
_entry.id   AF-A0A0F9LDW6-F1
#
_cell.length_a   1.000
_cell.length_b   1.000
_cell.length_c   1.000
_cell.angle_alpha   90.00
_cell.angle_beta   90.00
_cell.angle_gamma   90.00
#
_symmetry.space_group_name_H-M   'P 1'
#
loop_
_entity.id
_entity.type
_entity.pdbx_description
1 polymer ?
#
loop_
_entity_poly.entity_id
_entity_poly.type
_entity_poly.pdbx_seq_one_letter_code
_entity_poly.pdbx_strand_id
1 'polypeptide(L)'
;MGYYIETPGHTHGKAQQIIDVHGAELLSRAPLSVDDVPADKAIICVVDNGPFEAAAFAYNDEELRDFTHPDPRPKQWLLMDRAKACELTGFTVG
;
A
#
# COMPACT_ATOMS: atom_id res chain seq x y z
N MET A 1 10.37 -9.03 4.59
CA MET A 1 9.08 -9.74 4.56
C MET A 1 8.02 -8.68 4.40
N GLY A 2 7.10 -8.84 3.44
CA GLY A 2 6.08 -7.83 3.18
C GLY A 2 5.03 -7.77 4.29
N TYR A 3 4.49 -6.57 4.49
CA TYR A 3 3.39 -6.27 5.40
C TYR A 3 2.17 -5.90 4.56
N TYR A 4 1.07 -6.64 4.73
CA TYR A 4 -0.08 -6.57 3.82
C TYR A 4 -1.36 -6.21 4.58
N ILE A 5 -2.16 -5.32 3.98
CA ILE A 5 -3.50 -5.01 4.48
C ILE A 5 -4.44 -6.09 3.95
N GLU A 6 -5.06 -6.82 4.87
CA GLU A 6 -6.11 -7.77 4.52
C GLU A 6 -7.44 -7.07 4.28
N THR A 7 -8.13 -7.48 3.22
CA THR A 7 -9.39 -6.91 2.76
C THR A 7 -10.41 -8.05 2.65
N PRO A 8 -11.17 -8.33 3.74
CA PRO A 8 -11.99 -9.54 3.84
C PRO A 8 -13.01 -9.66 2.71
N GLY A 9 -13.12 -10.86 2.12
CA GLY A 9 -14.15 -11.18 1.13
C GLY A 9 -13.83 -10.77 -0.31
N HIS A 10 -12.65 -10.19 -0.56
CA HIS A 10 -12.31 -9.65 -1.88
C HIS A 10 -10.98 -10.20 -2.40
N THR A 11 -11.01 -10.78 -3.60
CA THR A 11 -9.79 -11.06 -4.38
C THR A 11 -9.33 -9.84 -5.17
N HIS A 12 -10.24 -8.92 -5.54
CA HIS A 12 -9.96 -7.69 -6.28
C HIS A 12 -10.76 -6.50 -5.72
N GLY A 13 -10.36 -5.28 -6.08
CA GLY A 13 -10.98 -4.04 -5.58
C GLY A 13 -10.47 -3.62 -4.20
N LYS A 14 -9.31 -4.13 -3.79
CA LYS A 14 -8.69 -3.82 -2.48
C LYS A 14 -8.42 -2.34 -2.35
N ALA A 15 -8.00 -1.69 -3.43
CA ALA A 15 -7.74 -0.25 -3.41
C ALA A 15 -8.98 0.56 -3.03
N GLN A 16 -10.11 0.28 -3.69
CA GLN A 16 -11.38 0.96 -3.40
C GLN A 16 -11.86 0.66 -1.98
N GLN A 17 -11.74 -0.59 -1.52
CA GLN A 17 -12.12 -0.94 -0.16
C GLN A 17 -11.28 -0.20 0.90
N ILE A 18 -9.97 -0.05 0.68
CA ILE A 18 -9.10 0.69 1.61
C ILE A 18 -9.45 2.19 1.61
N ILE A 19 -9.80 2.75 0.45
CA ILE A 19 -10.33 4.13 0.35
C ILE A 19 -11.62 4.26 1.16
N ASP A 20 -12.61 3.41 0.92
CA ASP A 20 -13.95 3.53 1.50
C ASP A 20 -13.97 3.25 3.01
N VAL A 21 -13.21 2.27 3.48
CA VAL A 21 -13.26 1.80 4.87
C VAL A 21 -12.24 2.52 5.76
N HIS A 22 -11.08 2.90 5.21
CA HIS A 22 -9.97 3.45 6.00
C HIS A 22 -9.60 4.89 5.61
N GLY A 23 -10.31 5.50 4.67
CA GLY A 23 -10.10 6.91 4.27
C GLY A 23 -8.77 7.12 3.56
N ALA A 24 -8.28 6.11 2.83
CA ALA A 24 -7.11 6.28 1.99
C ALA A 24 -7.40 7.16 0.77
N GLU A 25 -6.36 7.74 0.20
CA GLU A 25 -6.42 8.58 -1.00
C GLU A 25 -5.66 7.93 -2.14
N LEU A 26 -6.22 7.96 -3.35
CA LEU A 26 -5.54 7.46 -4.54
C LEU A 26 -4.48 8.46 -5.01
N LEU A 27 -3.25 7.99 -5.16
CA LEU A 27 -2.16 8.75 -5.76
C LEU A 27 -2.16 8.56 -7.29
N SER A 28 -1.84 9.63 -8.01
CA SER A 28 -1.71 9.60 -9.48
C SER A 28 -0.48 8.81 -9.95
N ARG A 29 0.52 8.62 -9.08
CA ARG A 29 1.74 7.85 -9.31
C ARG A 29 2.39 7.44 -7.99
N ALA A 30 3.30 6.47 -8.05
CA ALA A 30 4.16 6.14 -6.92
C ALA A 30 5.03 7.35 -6.49
N PRO A 31 5.22 7.56 -5.18
CA PRO A 31 6.29 8.42 -4.67
C PRO A 31 7.68 7.90 -5.04
N LEU A 32 8.70 8.76 -5.04
CA LEU A 32 10.09 8.36 -5.31
C LEU A 32 10.81 7.92 -4.03
N SER A 33 10.38 8.43 -2.89
CA SER A 33 10.83 8.07 -1.54
C SER A 33 9.66 8.06 -0.56
N VAL A 34 9.79 7.31 0.54
CA VAL A 34 8.83 7.39 1.66
C VAL A 34 8.85 8.76 2.34
N ASP A 35 9.92 9.55 2.16
CA ASP A 35 10.04 10.90 2.69
C ASP A 35 9.34 11.96 1.81
N ASP A 36 8.85 11.59 0.62
CA ASP A 36 8.04 12.47 -0.24
C ASP A 36 6.61 12.69 0.29
N VAL A 37 6.21 11.94 1.33
CA VAL A 37 4.91 12.04 1.98
C VAL A 37 5.08 12.43 3.45
N PRO A 38 4.06 13.06 4.09
CA PRO A 38 4.12 13.36 5.51
C PRO A 38 4.43 12.12 6.37
N ALA A 39 5.21 12.29 7.44
CA ALA A 39 5.66 11.18 8.28
C ALA A 39 4.53 10.39 8.98
N ASP A 40 3.37 11.02 9.16
CA ASP A 40 2.13 10.41 9.66
C ASP A 40 1.33 9.69 8.58
N LYS A 41 1.85 9.60 7.35
CA LYS A 41 1.24 8.88 6.24
C LYS A 41 2.01 7.61 5.87
N ALA A 42 1.28 6.66 5.30
CA ALA A 42 1.77 5.40 4.78
C ALA A 42 1.43 5.26 3.30
N ILE A 43 2.39 4.76 2.54
CA ILE A 43 2.24 4.44 1.12
C ILE A 43 1.83 2.97 1.01
N ILE A 44 0.69 2.72 0.37
CA ILE A 44 0.21 1.36 0.09
C ILE A 44 0.28 1.11 -1.41
N CYS A 45 0.93 0.02 -1.81
CA CYS A 45 0.94 -0.47 -3.18
C CYS A 45 -0.08 -1.61 -3.31
N VAL A 46 -1.16 -1.38 -4.06
CA VAL A 46 -2.10 -2.43 -4.44
C VAL A 46 -1.70 -2.98 -5.80
N VAL A 47 -1.13 -4.18 -5.81
CA VAL A 47 -0.65 -4.86 -7.02
C VAL A 47 -1.66 -5.91 -7.46
N ASP A 48 -2.07 -5.87 -8.72
CA ASP A 48 -2.89 -6.92 -9.34
C ASP A 48 -2.01 -8.09 -9.80
N ASN A 49 -2.17 -9.26 -9.19
CA ASN A 49 -1.44 -10.49 -9.53
C ASN A 49 -2.21 -11.38 -10.51
N GLY A 50 -3.36 -10.96 -11.02
CA GLY A 50 -4.25 -11.71 -11.91
C GLY A 50 -5.39 -12.41 -11.17
N PRO A 51 -5.14 -13.49 -10.40
CA PRO A 51 -6.22 -14.12 -9.62
C PRO A 51 -6.61 -13.35 -8.35
N PHE A 52 -5.73 -12.44 -7.88
CA PHE A 52 -5.95 -11.64 -6.69
C PHE A 52 -5.05 -10.38 -6.67
N GLU A 53 -5.42 -9.40 -5.86
CA GLU A 53 -4.63 -8.22 -5.54
C GLU A 53 -3.91 -8.36 -4.20
N ALA A 54 -2.74 -7.75 -4.05
CA ALA A 54 -2.03 -7.63 -2.77
C ALA A 54 -1.83 -6.15 -2.42
N ALA A 55 -2.27 -5.74 -1.23
CA ALA A 55 -2.13 -4.37 -0.72
C ALA A 55 -0.94 -4.28 0.25
N ALA A 56 0.24 -3.99 -0.26
CA ALA A 56 1.48 -3.97 0.50
C ALA A 56 1.79 -2.59 1.08
N PHE A 57 2.24 -2.54 2.33
CA PHE A 57 2.73 -1.33 2.98
C PHE A 57 4.22 -1.10 2.65
N ALA A 58 4.52 -0.05 1.90
CA ALA A 58 5.89 0.39 1.65
C ALA A 58 6.42 1.23 2.83
N TYR A 59 6.85 0.55 3.90
CA TYR A 59 7.23 1.19 5.17
C TYR A 59 8.60 1.86 5.17
N ASN A 60 9.43 1.60 4.14
CA ASN A 60 10.73 2.20 3.90
C ASN A 60 11.02 2.32 2.38
N ASP A 61 12.12 2.99 2.03
CA ASP A 61 12.54 3.18 0.64
C ASP A 61 12.90 1.88 -0.09
N GLU A 62 13.30 0.83 0.64
CA GLU A 62 13.64 -0.47 0.06
C GLU A 62 12.38 -1.15 -0.51
N GLU A 63 11.32 -1.25 0.29
CA GLU A 63 10.04 -1.81 -0.15
C GLU A 63 9.40 -0.96 -1.26
N LEU A 64 9.46 0.38 -1.13
CA LEU A 64 8.96 1.27 -2.18
C LEU A 64 9.71 1.05 -3.50
N ARG A 65 11.03 0.86 -3.46
CA ARG A 65 11.85 0.56 -4.63
C ARG A 65 11.50 -0.79 -5.24
N ASP A 66 11.27 -1.80 -4.42
CA ASP A 66 10.87 -3.13 -4.89
C ASP A 66 9.52 -3.09 -5.61
N PHE A 67 8.55 -2.31 -5.11
CA PHE A 67 7.24 -2.16 -5.76
C PHE A 67 7.25 -1.23 -6.98
N THR A 68 8.27 -0.38 -7.13
CA THR A 68 8.43 0.51 -8.30
C THR A 68 9.39 -0.05 -9.35
N HIS A 69 10.08 -1.15 -9.06
CA HIS A 69 10.91 -1.86 -10.04
C HIS A 69 10.07 -2.23 -11.28
N PRO A 70 10.66 -2.24 -12.51
CA PRO A 70 9.95 -2.64 -13.71
C PRO A 70 9.21 -3.97 -13.55
N ASP A 71 7.89 -3.88 -13.55
CA ASP A 71 7.00 -4.99 -13.28
C ASP A 71 5.70 -4.76 -14.08
N PRO A 72 5.31 -5.71 -14.95
CA PRO A 72 4.16 -5.55 -15.84
C PRO A 72 2.81 -5.59 -15.11
N ARG A 73 2.78 -6.03 -13.84
CA ARG A 73 1.55 -6.09 -13.06
C ARG A 73 0.99 -4.68 -12.80
N PRO A 74 -0.30 -4.44 -13.08
CA PRO A 74 -0.96 -3.18 -12.74
C PRO A 74 -0.83 -2.86 -11.25
N LYS A 75 -0.65 -1.58 -10.93
CA LYS A 75 -0.52 -1.09 -9.56
C LYS A 75 -1.38 0.14 -9.33
N GLN A 76 -2.01 0.20 -8.18
CA GLN A 76 -2.61 1.41 -7.63
C GLN A 76 -1.83 1.81 -6.38
N TRP A 77 -1.62 3.11 -6.23
CA TRP A 77 -0.85 3.67 -5.11
C TRP A 77 -1.79 4.46 -4.23
N LEU A 78 -1.79 4.16 -2.94
CA LEU A 78 -2.63 4.85 -1.96
C LEU A 78 -1.78 5.53 -0.91
N LEU A 79 -2.32 6.62 -0.36
CA LEU A 79 -1.82 7.30 0.81
C LEU A 79 -2.86 7.17 1.92
N MET A 80 -2.46 6.69 3.10
CA MET A 80 -3.36 6.60 4.25
C MET A 80 -2.66 6.97 5.56
N ASP A 81 -3.41 7.06 6.65
CA ASP A 81 -2.85 7.24 7.99
C ASP A 81 -1.87 6.10 8.34
N ARG A 82 -0.66 6.46 8.79
CA ARG A 82 0.41 5.49 9.07
C ARG A 82 0.08 4.62 10.26
N ALA A 83 -0.52 5.17 11.32
CA ALA A 83 -0.88 4.39 12.49
C ALA A 83 -1.91 3.31 12.14
N LYS A 84 -2.91 3.66 11.31
CA LYS A 84 -3.87 2.69 10.79
C LYS A 84 -3.22 1.63 9.89
N ALA A 85 -2.28 2.00 9.02
CA ALA A 85 -1.53 1.02 8.21
C ALA A 85 -0.74 0.05 9.09
N CYS A 86 -0.06 0.53 10.14
CA CYS A 86 0.64 -0.32 11.11
C CYS A 86 -0.32 -1.27 11.84
N GLU A 87 -1.49 -0.78 12.29
CA GLU A 87 -2.53 -1.60 12.92
C GLU A 87 -3.00 -2.73 12.00
N LEU A 88 -3.34 -2.41 10.74
CA LEU A 88 -3.90 -3.36 9.79
C LEU A 88 -2.90 -4.42 9.32
N THR A 89 -1.62 -4.06 9.27
CA THR A 89 -0.56 -4.95 8.78
C THR A 89 0.17 -5.69 9.89
N GLY A 90 0.07 -5.22 11.14
CA GLY A 90 0.90 -5.68 12.25
C GLY A 90 2.34 -5.17 12.21
N PHE A 91 2.66 -4.18 11.35
CA PHE A 91 3.99 -3.57 11.33
C PHE A 91 4.27 -2.82 12.63
N THR A 92 5.33 -3.22 13.33
CA THR A 92 5.85 -2.52 14.52
C THR A 92 7.17 -1.87 14.19
N VAL A 93 7.29 -0.57 14.47
CA VAL A 93 8.58 0.13 14.41
C VAL A 93 9.48 -0.44 15.51
N GLY A 94 10.62 -1.01 15.12
CA GLY A 94 11.64 -1.51 16.05
C GLY A 94 12.43 -0.40 16.73
#